data_AF-A0A7V8Z4Y4-F1
#
_entry.id   AF-A0A7V8Z4Y4-F1
#
_cell.length_a   1.000
_cell.length_b   1.000
_cell.length_c   1.000
_cell.angle_alpha   90.00
_cell.angle_beta   90.00
_cell.angle_gamma   90.00
#
_symmetry.space_group_name_H-M   'P 1'
#
loop_
_entity.id
_entity.type
_entity.pdbx_description
1 polymer ?
#
loop_
_entity_poly.entity_id
_entity_poly.type
_entity_poly.pdbx_seq_one_letter_code
_entity_poly.pdbx_strand_id
1 'polypeptide(L)'
;MTTVDLTSAQIAPDFTEGFVQTKKEKEDDLLALDNVVGVGLGYKVTDGVVTNERCIQVFVEQKVDLDLLPTGERVPKTVNRRPTDVVAVG
;
A
#
# COMPACT_ATOMS: atom_id res chain seq x y z
N MET A 1 24.04 18.53 12.45
CA MET A 1 24.33 17.27 11.73
C MET A 1 22.99 16.65 11.39
N THR A 2 22.30 17.27 10.43
CA THR A 2 20.98 16.82 9.99
C THR A 2 21.23 15.82 8.89
N THR A 3 21.07 14.55 9.21
CA THR A 3 21.17 13.46 8.25
C THR A 3 20.12 13.73 7.18
N VAL A 4 20.56 14.15 6.00
CA VAL A 4 19.71 14.11 4.81
C VAL A 4 19.67 12.64 4.42
N ASP A 5 18.74 11.94 5.06
CA ASP A 5 18.45 10.54 4.83
C ASP A 5 17.90 10.40 3.41
N LEU A 6 18.17 9.26 2.76
CA LEU A 6 18.09 9.04 1.31
C LEU A 6 16.67 9.11 0.68
N THR A 7 15.70 9.77 1.31
CA THR A 7 14.26 9.68 1.02
C THR A 7 13.66 10.85 0.26
N SER A 8 14.42 11.91 -0.04
CA SER A 8 13.86 13.11 -0.71
C SER A 8 13.82 13.05 -2.24
N ALA A 9 14.53 12.12 -2.89
CA ALA A 9 14.75 12.15 -4.34
C ALA A 9 13.92 11.15 -5.17
N GLN A 10 13.23 10.19 -4.54
CA GLN A 10 12.54 9.10 -5.25
C GLN A 10 11.06 8.92 -4.88
N ILE A 11 10.55 9.76 -3.98
CA ILE A 11 9.14 9.76 -3.62
C ILE A 11 8.52 10.86 -4.46
N ALA A 12 7.50 10.52 -5.26
CA ALA A 12 6.73 11.55 -5.94
C ALA A 12 6.38 12.64 -4.91
N PRO A 13 6.61 13.93 -5.20
CA PRO A 13 6.57 15.03 -4.22
C PRO A 13 5.23 15.14 -3.47
N ASP A 14 4.23 14.42 -3.95
CA ASP A 14 2.92 14.34 -3.38
C ASP A 14 2.85 13.54 -2.07
N PHE A 15 3.73 12.57 -1.80
CA PHE A 15 3.59 11.74 -0.59
C PHE A 15 4.31 12.35 0.60
N THR A 16 3.57 12.53 1.70
CA THR A 16 4.14 13.01 2.96
C THR A 16 5.02 11.94 3.60
N GLU A 17 6.00 12.37 4.41
CA GLU A 17 6.89 11.47 5.18
C GLU A 17 6.13 10.40 5.95
N GLY A 18 4.94 10.74 6.46
CA GLY A 18 4.13 9.77 7.17
C GLY A 18 3.69 8.59 6.30
N PHE A 19 3.37 8.79 5.01
CA PHE A 19 3.05 7.68 4.09
C PHE A 19 4.24 6.75 3.93
N VAL A 20 5.42 7.33 3.73
CA VAL A 20 6.70 6.62 3.62
C VAL A 20 6.95 5.79 4.86
N GLN A 21 6.80 6.40 6.03
CA GLN A 21 7.04 5.76 7.31
C GLN A 21 6.07 4.61 7.55
N THR A 22 4.77 4.80 7.32
CA THR A 22 3.81 3.70 7.50
C THR A 22 3.99 2.58 6.50
N LYS A 23 4.28 2.89 5.23
CA LYS A 23 4.61 1.85 4.25
C LYS A 23 5.80 1.04 4.75
N LYS A 24 6.88 1.68 5.22
CA LYS A 24 8.06 1.00 5.77
C LYS A 24 7.76 0.18 7.02
N GLU A 25 6.98 0.70 7.96
CA GLU A 25 6.62 0.02 9.22
C GLU A 25 5.72 -1.21 9.02
N LYS A 26 4.95 -1.25 7.94
CA LYS A 26 3.90 -2.24 7.72
C LYS A 26 4.14 -3.11 6.50
N GLU A 27 5.24 -2.89 5.79
CA GLU A 27 5.61 -3.64 4.60
C GLU A 27 5.77 -5.12 4.89
N ASP A 28 6.55 -5.50 5.90
CA ASP A 28 6.77 -6.92 6.24
C ASP A 28 5.46 -7.61 6.66
N ASP A 29 4.63 -6.94 7.48
CA ASP A 29 3.32 -7.48 7.91
C ASP A 29 2.39 -7.72 6.71
N LEU A 30 2.40 -6.82 5.72
CA LEU A 30 1.55 -6.91 4.53
C LEU A 30 2.09 -7.96 3.54
N LEU A 31 3.41 -8.04 3.38
CA LEU A 31 4.08 -9.05 2.55
C LEU A 31 3.95 -10.48 3.12
N ALA A 32 3.66 -10.60 4.41
CA ALA A 32 3.41 -11.89 5.05
C ALA A 32 1.99 -12.44 4.78
N LEU A 33 1.08 -11.64 4.23
CA LEU A 33 -0.24 -12.11 3.81
C LEU A 33 -0.13 -12.96 2.55
N ASP A 34 -0.90 -14.04 2.49
CA ASP A 34 -0.97 -14.88 1.29
C ASP A 34 -1.41 -14.03 0.09
N ASN A 35 -0.86 -14.37 -1.09
CA ASN A 35 -1.17 -13.72 -2.37
C ASN A 35 -0.70 -12.25 -2.48
N VAL A 36 -0.07 -11.66 -1.46
CA VAL A 36 0.58 -10.34 -1.56
C VAL A 36 2.00 -10.48 -2.11
N VAL A 37 2.32 -9.70 -3.16
CA VAL A 37 3.62 -9.74 -3.86
C VAL A 37 4.40 -8.42 -3.78
N GLY A 38 3.79 -7.36 -3.26
CA GLY A 38 4.46 -6.08 -3.15
C GLY A 38 3.66 -5.02 -2.40
N VAL A 39 4.37 -4.00 -1.89
CA VAL A 39 3.76 -2.85 -1.22
C VAL A 39 4.38 -1.56 -1.75
N GLY A 40 3.54 -0.61 -2.16
CA GLY A 40 3.94 0.67 -2.75
C GLY A 40 3.20 1.86 -2.16
N LEU A 41 3.60 3.05 -2.61
CA LEU A 41 2.84 4.28 -2.43
C LEU A 41 2.22 4.67 -3.77
N GLY A 42 0.96 5.08 -3.75
CA GLY A 42 0.30 5.49 -4.97
C GLY A 42 -1.03 6.16 -4.71
N TYR A 43 -1.78 6.32 -5.79
CA TYR A 43 -3.12 6.86 -5.76
C TYR A 43 -4.14 5.74 -5.87
N LYS A 44 -5.26 5.91 -5.17
CA LYS A 44 -6.34 4.94 -5.17
C LYS A 44 -6.98 4.89 -6.56
N VAL A 45 -7.22 3.70 -7.08
CA VAL A 45 -8.02 3.50 -8.29
C VAL A 45 -9.45 3.13 -7.88
N THR A 46 -10.44 3.78 -8.49
CA THR A 46 -11.86 3.46 -8.31
C THR A 46 -12.52 3.42 -9.68
N ASP A 47 -13.19 2.32 -9.99
CA ASP A 47 -13.84 2.08 -11.29
C ASP A 47 -12.93 2.32 -12.51
N GLY A 48 -11.66 1.91 -12.40
CA GLY A 48 -10.65 2.09 -13.45
C GLY A 48 -10.08 3.51 -13.57
N VAL A 49 -10.50 4.44 -12.71
CA VAL A 49 -10.04 5.83 -12.71
C VAL A 49 -9.10 6.06 -11.54
N VAL A 50 -7.90 6.58 -11.81
CA VAL A 50 -6.97 7.05 -10.78
C VAL A 50 -7.56 8.28 -10.10
N THR A 51 -7.68 8.24 -8.79
CA THR A 51 -8.20 9.35 -7.98
C THR A 51 -7.08 10.23 -7.44
N ASN A 52 -7.42 11.34 -6.78
CA ASN A 52 -6.45 12.18 -6.07
C ASN A 52 -6.21 11.70 -4.61
N GLU A 53 -6.76 10.54 -4.23
CA GLU A 53 -6.60 9.99 -2.88
C GLU A 53 -5.32 9.18 -2.79
N ARG A 54 -4.41 9.58 -1.89
CA ARG A 54 -3.16 8.87 -1.63
C ARG A 54 -3.41 7.65 -0.77
N CYS A 55 -2.83 6.52 -1.15
CA CYS A 55 -2.99 5.25 -0.45
C CYS A 55 -1.67 4.47 -0.39
N ILE A 56 -1.66 3.46 0.47
CA ILE A 56 -0.67 2.38 0.41
C ILE A 56 -1.20 1.36 -0.59
N GLN A 57 -0.49 1.19 -1.71
CA GLN A 57 -0.85 0.19 -2.69
C GLN A 57 -0.34 -1.17 -2.23
N VAL A 58 -1.20 -2.18 -2.27
CA VAL A 58 -0.86 -3.56 -1.97
C VAL A 58 -1.05 -4.36 -3.25
N PHE A 59 0.04 -4.86 -3.79
CA PHE A 59 0.06 -5.64 -5.01
C PHE A 59 -0.18 -7.10 -4.67
N VAL A 60 -1.15 -7.72 -5.33
CA VAL A 60 -1.50 -9.13 -5.18
C VAL A 60 -1.40 -9.85 -6.52
N GLU A 61 -1.19 -11.16 -6.52
CA GLU A 61 -1.21 -11.94 -7.78
C GLU A 61 -2.61 -11.81 -8.40
N GLN A 62 -3.64 -12.26 -7.66
CA GLN A 62 -5.03 -12.24 -8.12
C GLN A 62 -6.00 -11.64 -7.11
N LYS A 63 -7.16 -11.19 -7.61
CA LYS A 63 -8.31 -10.83 -6.77
C LYS A 63 -9.03 -12.08 -6.33
N VAL A 64 -9.21 -12.22 -5.02
CA VAL A 64 -10.02 -13.28 -4.41
C VAL A 64 -11.24 -12.64 -3.74
N ASP A 65 -12.40 -13.24 -3.90
CA ASP A 65 -13.62 -12.78 -3.24
C ASP A 65 -13.44 -12.81 -1.72
N LEU A 66 -13.96 -11.79 -1.04
CA LEU A 66 -13.81 -11.67 0.42
C LEU A 66 -14.40 -12.88 1.15
N ASP A 67 -15.47 -13.48 0.61
CA ASP A 67 -16.13 -14.66 1.19
C ASP A 67 -15.25 -15.91 1.13
N LEU A 68 -14.26 -15.94 0.23
CA LEU A 68 -13.29 -17.02 0.09
C LEU A 68 -11.98 -16.74 0.84
N LEU A 69 -11.77 -15.50 1.31
CA LEU A 69 -10.60 -15.08 2.06
C LEU A 69 -10.80 -15.20 3.58
N PRO A 70 -9.94 -15.95 4.29
CA PRO A 70 -9.88 -15.90 5.75
C PRO A 70 -9.69 -14.47 6.23
N THR A 71 -10.33 -14.08 7.33
CA THR A 71 -10.26 -12.69 7.82
C THR A 71 -8.82 -12.23 8.10
N GLY A 72 -7.94 -13.15 8.50
CA GLY A 72 -6.52 -12.87 8.72
C GLY A 72 -5.70 -12.60 7.45
N GLU A 73 -6.16 -13.08 6.30
CA GLU A 73 -5.51 -12.89 4.98
C GLU A 73 -6.01 -11.64 4.25
N ARG A 74 -6.99 -10.94 4.81
CA ARG A 74 -7.58 -9.76 4.17
C ARG A 74 -6.68 -8.55 4.42
N VAL A 75 -6.28 -7.89 3.34
CA VAL A 75 -5.64 -6.57 3.41
C VAL A 75 -6.57 -5.59 4.15
N PRO A 76 -6.14 -4.98 5.27
CA PRO A 76 -6.96 -4.02 5.99
C PRO A 76 -7.26 -2.81 5.12
N LYS A 77 -8.49 -2.28 5.16
CA LYS A 77 -8.89 -1.07 4.41
C LYS A 77 -8.06 0.18 4.77
N THR A 78 -7.48 0.18 5.95
CA THR A 78 -6.57 1.23 6.40
C THR A 78 -5.43 0.65 7.23
N VAL A 79 -4.24 1.21 7.08
CA VAL A 79 -3.05 0.88 7.87
C VAL A 79 -2.49 2.16 8.45
N ASN A 80 -2.34 2.22 9.78
CA ASN A 80 -2.01 3.46 10.51
C ASN A 80 -2.82 4.69 10.05
N ARG A 81 -4.14 4.52 9.89
CA ARG A 81 -5.11 5.53 9.40
C ARG A 81 -4.91 5.99 7.94
N ARG A 82 -4.03 5.35 7.18
CA ARG A 82 -3.86 5.60 5.74
C ARG A 82 -4.67 4.58 4.95
N PRO A 83 -5.41 5.00 3.91
CA PRO A 83 -6.17 4.05 3.11
C PRO A 83 -5.23 3.10 2.36
N THR A 84 -5.69 1.88 2.15
CA THR A 84 -5.03 0.91 1.28
C THR A 84 -5.80 0.78 -0.03
N ASP A 85 -5.08 0.43 -1.09
CA ASP A 85 -5.68 0.07 -2.36
C ASP A 85 -5.04 -1.22 -2.85
N VAL A 86 -5.87 -2.23 -3.11
CA VAL A 86 -5.38 -3.54 -3.55
C VAL A 86 -5.34 -3.52 -5.07
N VAL A 87 -4.21 -3.87 -5.68
CA VAL A 87 -4.01 -3.88 -7.13
C VAL A 87 -3.55 -5.28 -7.55
N ALA A 88 -4.26 -5.92 -8.46
CA ALA A 88 -3.82 -7.22 -9.00
C ALA A 88 -2.82 -7.00 -10.14
N VAL A 89 -1.75 -7.78 -10.17
CA VAL A 89 -0.66 -7.63 -11.16
C VAL A 89 -0.54 -8.79 -12.15
N GLY A 90 -1.24 -9.91 -11.97
CA GLY A 90 -1.23 -11.03 -12.92
C GLY A 90 -1.83 -12.30 -12.35
#